data_AF-A0A0B8QKT6-F1
#
_entry.id   AF-A0A0B8QKT6-F1
#
_cell.length_a   1.000
_cell.length_b   1.000
_cell.length_c   1.000
_cell.angle_alpha   90.00
_cell.angle_beta   90.00
_cell.angle_gamma   90.00
#
_symmetry.space_group_name_H-M   'P 1'
#
loop_
_entity.id
_entity.type
_entity.pdbx_description
1 polymer ?
#
loop_
_entity_poly.entity_id
_entity_poly.type
_entity_poly.pdbx_seq_one_letter_code
_entity_poly.pdbx_strand_id
1 'polypeptide(L)'
;MTFEPITQDEWPQVFAIYKQALFEHVEAVFGWDEAFQKQRLAHEYDPKWFHWVYQGSDRVGLVCFKPTEQASIFICSFYLLAIKDKG
;
A
#
# COMPACT_ATOMS: atom_id res chain seq x y z
N MET A 1 15.80 5.98 7.14
CA MET A 1 14.49 5.36 6.89
C MET A 1 14.72 3.88 6.69
N THR A 2 13.92 3.03 7.31
CA THR A 2 13.97 1.57 7.17
C THR A 2 12.65 1.05 6.61
N PHE A 3 12.71 -0.10 5.94
CA PHE A 3 11.56 -0.79 5.38
C PHE A 3 11.48 -2.16 6.02
N GLU A 4 10.38 -2.44 6.72
CA GLU A 4 10.18 -3.71 7.41
C GLU A 4 8.94 -4.41 6.85
N PRO A 5 9.02 -5.71 6.50
CA PRO A 5 7.88 -6.42 5.95
C PRO A 5 6.73 -6.45 6.95
N ILE A 6 5.50 -6.30 6.45
CA ILE A 6 4.32 -6.43 7.30
C ILE A 6 4.15 -7.87 7.79
N THR A 7 3.53 -8.01 8.96
CA THR A 7 3.09 -9.32 9.46
C THR A 7 1.70 -9.68 8.95
N GLN A 8 1.33 -10.95 9.02
CA GLN A 8 0.01 -11.42 8.58
C GLN A 8 -1.13 -10.80 9.40
N ASP A 9 -0.90 -10.53 10.69
CA ASP A 9 -1.86 -9.88 11.58
C ASP A 9 -2.08 -8.39 11.24
N GLU A 10 -1.13 -7.78 10.53
CA GLU A 10 -1.21 -6.39 10.07
C GLU A 10 -1.87 -6.25 8.70
N TRP A 11 -2.01 -7.35 7.94
CA TRP A 11 -2.65 -7.36 6.62
C TRP A 11 -4.04 -6.69 6.59
N PRO A 12 -4.95 -6.91 7.57
CA PRO A 12 -6.25 -6.24 7.58
C PRO A 12 -6.17 -4.70 7.60
N GLN A 13 -5.06 -4.13 8.09
CA GLN A 13 -4.84 -2.69 8.17
C GLN A 13 -4.43 -2.09 6.81
N VAL A 14 -3.84 -2.90 5.93
CA VAL A 14 -3.37 -2.47 4.61
C VAL A 14 -4.50 -1.90 3.77
N PHE A 15 -5.70 -2.48 3.81
CA PHE A 15 -6.83 -1.95 3.05
C PHE A 15 -7.28 -0.56 3.52
N ALA A 16 -7.26 -0.31 4.83
CA ALA A 16 -7.63 0.99 5.37
C ALA A 16 -6.66 2.09 4.89
N ILE A 17 -5.36 1.78 4.93
CA ILE A 17 -4.28 2.62 4.45
C ILE A 17 -4.39 2.82 2.92
N TYR A 18 -4.57 1.74 2.16
CA TYR A 18 -4.82 1.75 0.72
C TYR A 18 -5.99 2.66 0.33
N LYS A 19 -7.12 2.54 1.03
CA LYS A 19 -8.30 3.39 0.83
C LYS A 19 -7.97 4.85 1.14
N GLN A 20 -7.29 5.16 2.24
CA GLN A 20 -6.97 6.55 2.60
C GLN A 20 -6.16 7.29 1.52
N ALA A 21 -5.22 6.64 0.81
CA ALA A 21 -4.48 7.32 -0.25
C ALA A 21 -5.21 7.38 -1.59
N LEU A 22 -5.92 6.32 -1.95
CA LEU A 22 -6.45 6.19 -3.31
C LEU A 22 -7.91 6.63 -3.43
N PHE A 23 -8.65 6.70 -2.32
CA PHE A 23 -10.10 6.95 -2.35
C PHE A 23 -10.45 8.22 -3.12
N GLU A 24 -9.91 9.38 -2.75
CA GLU A 24 -10.23 10.65 -3.42
C GLU A 24 -9.88 10.64 -4.91
N HIS A 25 -8.76 10.01 -5.28
CA HIS A 25 -8.26 9.97 -6.65
C HIS A 25 -9.09 9.03 -7.53
N VAL A 26 -9.47 7.86 -7.00
CA VAL A 26 -10.26 6.86 -7.72
C VAL A 26 -11.72 7.28 -7.78
N GLU A 27 -12.27 7.81 -6.68
CA GLU A 27 -13.65 8.31 -6.63
C GLU A 27 -13.88 9.40 -7.67
N ALA A 28 -12.98 10.38 -7.76
CA ALA A 28 -13.14 11.52 -8.68
C ALA A 28 -13.12 11.15 -10.17
N VAL A 29 -12.47 10.04 -10.56
CA VAL A 29 -12.25 9.68 -11.97
C VAL A 29 -13.10 8.49 -12.40
N PHE A 30 -13.25 7.48 -11.54
CA PHE A 30 -13.85 6.19 -11.88
C PHE A 30 -15.04 5.81 -10.99
N GLY A 31 -15.22 6.47 -9.85
CA GLY A 31 -16.12 6.02 -8.78
C GLY A 31 -15.50 4.88 -7.96
N TRP A 32 -15.53 5.01 -6.65
CA TRP A 32 -14.97 4.02 -5.73
C TRP A 32 -15.93 2.87 -5.50
N ASP A 33 -15.55 1.68 -5.98
CA ASP A 33 -16.19 0.42 -5.60
C ASP A 33 -15.35 -0.30 -4.54
N GLU A 34 -15.83 -0.30 -3.30
CA GLU A 34 -15.11 -0.93 -2.19
C GLU A 34 -14.93 -2.45 -2.36
N ALA A 35 -15.94 -3.14 -2.90
CA ALA A 35 -15.88 -4.59 -3.10
C ALA A 35 -14.84 -4.94 -4.17
N PHE A 36 -14.85 -4.20 -5.28
CA PHE A 36 -13.86 -4.34 -6.34
C PHE A 36 -12.44 -4.08 -5.84
N GLN A 37 -12.22 -2.99 -5.09
CA GLN A 37 -10.88 -2.66 -4.58
C GLN A 37 -10.37 -3.68 -3.55
N LYS A 38 -11.24 -4.20 -2.68
CA LYS A 38 -10.88 -5.29 -1.74
C LYS A 38 -10.51 -6.57 -2.51
N GLN A 39 -11.33 -6.94 -3.48
CA GLN A 39 -11.08 -8.12 -4.32
C GLN A 39 -9.76 -7.99 -5.07
N ARG A 40 -9.48 -6.80 -5.62
CA ARG A 40 -8.24 -6.50 -6.31
C ARG A 40 -7.03 -6.60 -5.39
N LEU A 41 -7.09 -5.98 -4.21
CA LEU A 41 -6.00 -6.05 -3.22
C LEU A 41 -5.72 -7.49 -2.79
N ALA A 42 -6.76 -8.32 -2.61
CA ALA A 42 -6.61 -9.70 -2.18
C ALA A 42 -6.08 -10.65 -3.28
N HIS A 43 -6.38 -10.39 -4.56
CA HIS A 43 -6.01 -11.30 -5.65
C HIS A 43 -4.79 -10.84 -6.46
N GLU A 44 -4.57 -9.54 -6.61
CA GLU A 44 -3.47 -9.01 -7.44
C GLU A 44 -2.21 -8.64 -6.65
N TYR A 45 -2.26 -8.72 -5.32
CA TYR A 45 -1.16 -8.36 -4.44
C TYR A 45 -0.81 -9.48 -3.46
N ASP A 46 0.49 -9.73 -3.31
CA ASP A 46 1.01 -10.61 -2.24
C ASP A 46 1.36 -9.74 -1.02
N PRO A 47 0.91 -10.12 0.20
CA PRO A 47 1.29 -9.44 1.45
C PRO A 47 2.80 -9.22 1.61
N LYS A 48 3.64 -10.11 1.07
CA LYS A 48 5.11 -10.00 1.11
C LYS A 48 5.66 -8.78 0.38
N TRP A 49 4.87 -8.18 -0.50
CA TRP A 49 5.28 -6.96 -1.21
C TRP A 49 5.18 -5.72 -0.33
N PHE A 50 4.46 -5.79 0.79
CA PHE A 50 4.19 -4.63 1.64
C PHE A 50 5.20 -4.51 2.77
N HIS A 51 5.66 -3.28 2.97
CA HIS A 51 6.63 -2.95 4.00
C HIS A 51 6.21 -1.66 4.71
N TRP A 52 6.31 -1.67 6.04
CA TRP A 52 6.23 -0.47 6.85
C TRP A 52 7.47 0.40 6.62
N VAL A 53 7.25 1.69 6.44
CA VAL A 53 8.28 2.71 6.35
C VAL A 53 8.47 3.30 7.74
N TYR A 54 9.70 3.25 8.25
CA TYR A 54 10.06 3.85 9.53
C TYR A 54 11.04 5.01 9.36
N GLN A 55 10.83 6.07 10.14
CA GLN A 55 11.79 7.15 10.34
C GLN A 55 12.25 7.13 11.80
N GLY A 56 13.40 6.52 12.06
CA GLY A 56 13.79 6.21 13.44
C GLY A 56 12.92 5.08 13.99
N SER A 57 12.27 5.31 15.12
CA SER A 57 11.27 4.40 15.71
C SER A 57 9.85 4.59 15.15
N ASP A 58 9.63 5.66 14.39
CA ASP A 58 8.27 6.09 14.06
C ASP A 58 7.81 5.45 12.75
N ARG A 59 6.66 4.78 12.79
CA ARG A 59 6.00 4.20 11.62
C ARG A 59 5.31 5.31 10.83
N VAL A 60 5.91 5.70 9.70
CA VAL A 60 5.47 6.87 8.92
C VAL A 60 4.70 6.53 7.65
N GLY A 61 4.66 5.25 7.25
CA GLY A 61 3.93 4.87 6.05
C GLY A 61 3.98 3.41 5.67
N LEU A 62 3.36 3.09 4.55
CA LEU A 62 3.37 1.77 3.92
C LEU A 62 3.84 1.90 2.48
N VAL A 63 4.71 0.99 2.04
CA VAL A 63 5.16 0.88 0.65
C VAL A 63 4.89 -0.53 0.12
N CYS A 64 4.57 -0.63 -1.18
CA CYS A 64 4.34 -1.90 -1.87
C CYS A 64 5.37 -2.09 -2.99
N PHE A 65 6.19 -3.13 -2.91
CA PHE A 65 7.15 -3.54 -3.94
C PHE A 65 6.57 -4.68 -4.78
N LYS A 66 5.75 -4.35 -5.78
CA LYS A 66 5.20 -5.34 -6.71
C LYS A 66 6.26 -5.69 -7.78
N PRO A 67 6.74 -6.95 -7.86
CA PRO A 67 7.66 -7.38 -8.90
C PRO A 67 6.92 -7.46 -10.25
N THR A 68 7.58 -7.07 -11.33
CA THR A 68 7.09 -7.23 -12.71
C THR A 68 7.99 -8.23 -13.45
N GLU A 69 7.39 -9.09 -14.28
CA GLU A 69 8.10 -10.19 -14.96
C GLU A 69 9.13 -9.74 -16.01
N GLN A 70 9.09 -8.47 -16.43
CA GLN A 70 10.08 -7.92 -17.36
C GLN A 70 11.30 -7.41 -16.62
N ALA A 71 12.35 -8.23 -16.66
CA ALA A 71 13.69 -7.86 -16.22
C ALA A 71 14.13 -6.55 -16.91
N SER A 72 14.61 -5.60 -16.10
CA SER A 72 15.48 -4.45 -16.43
C SER A 72 14.94 -3.04 -16.13
N ILE A 73 13.71 -2.84 -15.63
CA ILE A 73 13.32 -1.56 -15.02
C ILE A 73 12.34 -1.83 -13.86
N PHE A 74 12.81 -1.70 -12.61
CA PHE A 74 11.95 -1.74 -11.43
C PHE A 74 11.12 -0.45 -11.37
N ILE A 75 10.07 -0.34 -12.18
CA ILE A 75 9.01 0.61 -11.87
C ILE A 75 8.22 0.00 -10.72
N CYS A 76 8.77 0.12 -9.51
CA CYS A 76 7.94 -0.02 -8.33
C CYS A 76 6.85 1.04 -8.47
N SER A 77 5.59 0.65 -8.48
CA SER A 77 4.56 1.61 -8.15
C SER A 77 4.80 2.00 -6.69
N PHE A 78 5.61 3.04 -6.48
CA PHE A 78 5.86 3.62 -5.16
C PHE A 78 4.60 4.36 -4.74
N TYR A 79 3.63 3.62 -4.20
CA TYR A 79 2.62 4.25 -3.36
C TYR A 79 3.27 4.47 -2.00
N LEU A 80 3.87 5.65 -1.83
CA LEU A 80 4.34 6.08 -0.53
C LEU A 80 3.11 6.57 0.22
N LEU A 81 2.50 5.64 0.94
CA LEU A 81 1.32 5.92 1.73
C LEU A 81 1.78 6.56 3.03
N ALA A 82 2.04 7.86 2.99
CA ALA A 82 2.36 8.63 4.17
C ALA A 82 1.17 8.57 5.12
N ILE A 83 1.34 7.90 6.25
CA ILE A 83 0.38 7.96 7.35
C ILE A 83 0.57 9.35 7.94
N LYS A 84 -0.27 10.30 7.54
CA LYS A 84 -0.39 11.55 8.28
C LYS A 84 -1.00 11.19 9.62
N ASP A 85 -0.18 11.18 10.66
CA ASP A 85 -0.67 11.27 12.02
C ASP A 85 -1.47 12.57 12.09
N LYS A 86 -2.78 12.47 12.27
CA LYS A 86 -3.62 13.63 12.53
C LYS A 86 -3.39 13.99 13.99
N GLY A 87 -2.35 14.79 14.23
CA GLY A 87 -2.28 15.63 15.42
C GLY A 87 -3.46 16.57 15.51
#